data_AF-A0A8X7PB61-F1
#
_entry.id   AF-A0A8X7PB61-F1
#
_cell.length_a   1.000
_cell.length_b   1.000
_cell.length_c   1.000
_cell.angle_alpha   90.00
_cell.angle_beta   90.00
_cell.angle_gamma   90.00
#
_symmetry.space_group_name_H-M   'P 1'
#
loop_
_entity.id
_entity.type
_entity.pdbx_description
1 polymer ?
#
loop_
_entity_poly.entity_id
_entity_poly.type
_entity_poly.pdbx_seq_one_letter_code
_entity_poly.pdbx_strand_id
1 'polypeptide(L)'
;MPEEESIDIKFRLYDGSDIGPFRYSAASTVDFLKQRVVSDWPKGKTVVPKGINEVKLIGSGKILENNKTVAQCKTPFGETAGGVTVMHVVVQPSPAKTKSEKKVDKAPKAVICTCTIL
;
A
#
# COMPACT_ATOMS: atom_id res chain seq x y z
N MET A 1 -2.04 -19.78 -26.71
CA MET A 1 -1.89 -19.96 -25.25
C MET A 1 -2.50 -18.73 -24.60
N PRO A 2 -3.30 -18.83 -23.53
CA PRO A 2 -3.75 -17.64 -22.82
C PRO A 2 -2.51 -16.95 -22.26
N GLU A 3 -2.24 -15.77 -22.77
CA GLU A 3 -1.17 -14.89 -22.33
C GLU A 3 -1.52 -14.51 -20.89
N GLU A 4 -0.72 -14.99 -19.92
CA GLU A 4 -0.87 -14.57 -18.53
C GLU A 4 -0.66 -13.06 -18.47
N GLU A 5 -1.78 -12.33 -18.42
CA GLU A 5 -1.79 -10.89 -18.29
C GLU A 5 -1.02 -10.52 -17.02
N SER A 6 0.19 -10.03 -17.23
CA SER A 6 1.16 -9.75 -16.19
C SER A 6 1.49 -8.28 -16.20
N ILE A 7 1.56 -7.72 -15.00
CA ILE A 7 1.61 -6.28 -14.77
C ILE A 7 2.80 -6.00 -13.88
N ASP A 8 3.58 -4.99 -14.25
CA ASP A 8 4.68 -4.52 -13.42
C ASP A 8 4.16 -3.48 -12.44
N ILE A 9 4.40 -3.70 -11.15
CA ILE A 9 3.94 -2.85 -10.05
C ILE A 9 5.15 -2.33 -9.28
N LYS A 10 5.16 -1.04 -8.98
CA LYS A 10 6.08 -0.43 -8.00
C LYS A 10 5.32 0.21 -6.86
N PHE A 11 5.96 0.22 -5.70
CA PHE A 11 5.36 0.63 -4.44
C PHE A 11 5.96 1.96 -3.96
N ARG A 12 5.19 3.04 -4.05
CA ARG A 12 5.58 4.39 -3.59
C ARG A 12 5.43 4.50 -2.08
N LEU A 13 6.49 4.90 -1.39
CA LEU A 13 6.54 5.07 0.07
C LEU A 13 6.26 6.51 0.49
N TYR A 14 6.12 6.71 1.81
CA TYR A 14 5.78 8.00 2.43
C TYR A 14 6.79 9.12 2.15
N ASP A 15 8.04 8.77 1.86
CA ASP A 15 9.13 9.73 1.58
C ASP A 15 9.36 9.95 0.09
N GLY A 16 8.45 9.44 -0.76
CA GLY A 16 8.52 9.59 -2.20
C GLY A 16 9.39 8.55 -2.91
N SER A 17 10.13 7.70 -2.17
CA SER A 17 10.90 6.60 -2.75
C SER A 17 10.01 5.43 -3.20
N ASP A 18 10.52 4.59 -4.10
CA ASP A 18 9.80 3.44 -4.64
C ASP A 18 10.51 2.11 -4.28
N ILE A 19 9.75 1.04 -4.05
CA ILE A 19 10.23 -0.35 -4.03
C ILE A 19 9.75 -1.05 -5.31
N GLY A 20 10.63 -1.79 -5.98
CA GLY A 20 10.34 -2.47 -7.26
C GLY A 20 10.97 -1.75 -8.46
N PRO A 21 10.46 -1.96 -9.69
CA PRO A 21 9.22 -2.68 -10.03
C PRO A 21 9.31 -4.20 -9.83
N PHE A 22 8.16 -4.83 -9.61
CA PHE A 22 7.99 -6.28 -9.55
C PHE A 22 6.89 -6.72 -10.50
N ARG A 23 7.07 -7.87 -11.13
CA ARG A 23 6.11 -8.45 -12.05
C ARG A 23 5.12 -9.35 -11.31
N TYR A 24 3.83 -9.11 -11.51
CA TYR A 24 2.74 -9.88 -10.92
C TYR A 24 1.79 -10.39 -12.00
N SER A 25 1.14 -11.53 -11.75
CA SER A 25 0.01 -11.97 -12.57
C SER A 25 -1.26 -11.23 -12.16
N ALA A 26 -2.21 -11.09 -13.08
CA ALA A 26 -3.56 -10.59 -12.83
C ALA A 26 -4.29 -11.30 -11.67
N ALA A 27 -3.96 -12.57 -11.41
CA ALA A 27 -4.53 -13.38 -10.33
C ALA A 27 -3.89 -13.14 -8.95
N SER A 28 -2.76 -12.44 -8.88
CA SER A 28 -2.07 -12.14 -7.61
C SER A 28 -3.00 -11.35 -6.68
N THR A 29 -3.07 -11.74 -5.41
CA THR A 29 -3.92 -11.06 -4.42
C THR A 29 -3.23 -9.85 -3.82
N VAL A 30 -4.03 -8.88 -3.38
CA VAL A 30 -3.52 -7.70 -2.65
C VAL A 30 -2.77 -8.12 -1.38
N ASP A 31 -3.21 -9.20 -0.72
CA ASP A 31 -2.50 -9.77 0.43
C ASP A 31 -1.05 -10.16 0.07
N PHE A 32 -0.86 -10.84 -1.07
CA PHE A 32 0.46 -11.22 -1.57
C PHE A 32 1.34 -10.00 -1.90
N LEU A 33 0.75 -8.95 -2.48
CA LEU A 33 1.47 -7.69 -2.74
C LEU A 33 1.93 -7.04 -1.42
N LYS A 34 1.08 -7.03 -0.38
CA LYS A 34 1.45 -6.51 0.94
C LYS A 34 2.55 -7.31 1.61
N GLN A 35 2.52 -8.65 1.49
CA GLN A 35 3.60 -9.51 1.97
C GLN A 35 4.94 -9.13 1.34
N ARG A 36 4.95 -8.89 0.01
CA ARG A 36 6.16 -8.42 -0.68
C ARG A 36 6.64 -7.08 -0.14
N VAL A 37 5.75 -6.12 0.07
CA VAL A 37 6.11 -4.79 0.63
C VAL A 37 6.76 -4.92 2.00
N VAL A 38 6.23 -5.77 2.88
CA VAL A 38 6.81 -6.00 4.21
C VAL A 38 8.19 -6.66 4.09
N SER A 39 8.34 -7.63 3.20
CA SER A 39 9.60 -8.36 3.00
C SER A 39 10.71 -7.51 2.41
N ASP A 40 10.40 -6.70 1.39
CA ASP A 40 11.36 -5.87 0.66
C ASP A 40 11.46 -4.44 1.25
N TRP A 41 10.96 -4.23 2.48
CA TRP A 41 10.98 -2.92 3.11
C TRP A 41 12.42 -2.41 3.28
N PRO A 42 12.76 -1.21 2.77
CA PRO A 42 14.12 -0.71 2.81
C PRO A 42 14.58 -0.43 4.25
N LYS A 43 15.86 -0.70 4.51
CA LYS A 43 16.50 -0.42 5.80
C LYS A 43 16.64 1.10 6.02
N GLY A 44 16.69 1.52 7.28
CA GLY A 44 16.92 2.92 7.65
C GLY A 44 15.71 3.84 7.54
N LYS A 45 14.50 3.32 7.26
CA LYS A 45 13.25 4.09 7.33
C LYS A 45 12.83 4.30 8.78
N THR A 46 12.28 5.47 9.06
CA THR A 46 11.77 5.83 10.40
C THR A 46 10.50 5.05 10.78
N VAL A 47 9.73 4.63 9.77
CA VAL A 47 8.55 3.78 9.93
C VAL A 47 8.81 2.44 9.27
N VAL A 48 8.59 1.36 10.02
CA VAL A 48 8.74 -0.02 9.55
C VAL A 48 7.46 -0.78 9.86
N PRO A 49 6.77 -1.35 8.85
CA PRO A 49 5.58 -2.16 9.09
C PRO A 49 5.96 -3.44 9.82
N LYS A 50 5.29 -3.75 10.93
CA LYS A 50 5.52 -5.01 11.68
C LYS A 50 4.90 -6.22 10.99
N GLY A 51 3.96 -5.99 10.08
CA GLY A 51 3.29 -7.03 9.32
C GLY A 51 2.26 -6.48 8.34
N ILE A 52 1.63 -7.38 7.61
CA ILE A 52 0.67 -7.10 6.52
C ILE A 52 -0.50 -6.21 7.00
N ASN A 53 -0.94 -6.40 8.24
CA ASN A 53 -2.07 -5.67 8.83
C ASN A 53 -1.79 -4.17 9.02
N GLU A 54 -0.53 -3.78 9.11
CA GLU A 54 -0.12 -2.38 9.23
C GLU A 54 0.09 -1.72 7.85
N VAL A 55 -0.08 -2.48 6.76
CA VAL A 55 0.12 -1.99 5.40
C VAL A 55 -1.23 -1.80 4.71
N LYS A 56 -1.44 -0.59 4.18
CA LYS A 56 -2.51 -0.28 3.24
C LYS A 56 -1.92 0.02 1.88
N LEU A 57 -2.48 -0.60 0.84
CA LEU A 57 -2.14 -0.32 -0.54
C LEU A 57 -3.23 0.57 -1.14
N ILE A 58 -2.83 1.60 -1.85
CA ILE A 58 -3.72 2.53 -2.55
C ILE A 58 -3.37 2.48 -4.04
N GLY A 59 -4.33 2.07 -4.87
CA GLY A 59 -4.22 2.05 -6.32
C GLY A 59 -5.33 2.90 -6.94
N SER A 60 -5.00 3.75 -7.93
CA SER A 60 -5.98 4.63 -8.60
C SER A 60 -6.88 5.42 -7.63
N GLY A 61 -6.33 5.89 -6.51
CA GLY A 61 -7.06 6.63 -5.48
C GLY A 61 -7.96 5.80 -4.55
N LYS A 62 -7.97 4.46 -4.66
CA LYS A 62 -8.76 3.57 -3.79
C LYS A 62 -7.86 2.71 -2.91
N ILE A 63 -8.25 2.53 -1.64
CA ILE A 63 -7.63 1.55 -0.75
C ILE A 63 -8.02 0.14 -1.25
N LEU A 64 -7.02 -0.71 -1.43
CA LEU A 64 -7.19 -2.06 -1.93
C LEU A 64 -7.44 -3.05 -0.79
N GLU A 65 -8.38 -3.96 -0.98
CA GLU A 65 -8.78 -5.00 -0.02
C GLU A 65 -7.98 -6.29 -0.25
N ASN A 66 -7.54 -6.97 0.82
CA ASN A 66 -6.60 -8.10 0.77
C ASN A 66 -7.07 -9.24 -0.15
N ASN A 67 -8.37 -9.53 -0.15
CA ASN A 67 -9.01 -10.62 -0.86
C ASN A 67 -9.31 -10.31 -2.34
N LYS A 68 -9.00 -9.09 -2.82
CA LYS A 68 -9.08 -8.76 -4.25
C LYS A 68 -7.81 -9.15 -4.99
N THR A 69 -7.97 -9.47 -6.26
CA THR A 69 -6.84 -9.71 -7.17
C THR A 69 -6.39 -8.42 -7.87
N VAL A 70 -5.20 -8.43 -8.46
CA VAL A 70 -4.69 -7.29 -9.25
C VAL A 70 -5.65 -6.94 -10.39
N ALA A 71 -6.21 -7.93 -11.11
CA ALA A 71 -7.22 -7.71 -12.14
C ALA A 71 -8.44 -6.94 -11.63
N GLN A 72 -8.91 -7.26 -10.43
CA GLN A 72 -10.08 -6.60 -9.82
C GLN A 72 -9.76 -5.19 -9.28
N CYS A 73 -8.47 -4.85 -9.14
CA CYS A 73 -8.03 -3.54 -8.69
C CYS A 73 -7.81 -2.56 -9.85
N LYS A 74 -7.78 -3.05 -11.10
CA LYS A 74 -7.69 -2.20 -12.29
C LYS A 74 -8.93 -1.32 -12.41
N THR A 75 -8.72 -0.05 -12.76
CA THR A 75 -9.83 0.86 -13.08
C THR A 75 -9.92 1.07 -14.59
N PRO A 76 -11.10 1.35 -15.16
CA PRO A 76 -11.28 1.48 -16.61
C PRO A 76 -10.36 2.51 -17.29
N PHE A 77 -9.86 3.48 -16.52
CA PHE A 77 -8.97 4.55 -17.00
C PHE A 77 -7.58 4.52 -16.31
N GLY A 78 -7.34 3.58 -15.41
CA GLY A 78 -6.12 3.55 -14.57
C GLY A 78 -4.87 3.04 -15.28
N GLU A 79 -5.03 2.33 -16.40
CA GLU A 79 -3.94 1.77 -17.22
C GLU A 79 -3.87 2.44 -18.60
N THR A 80 -3.99 3.77 -18.66
CA THR A 80 -4.01 4.51 -19.95
C THR A 80 -2.64 4.51 -20.66
N ALA A 81 -1.58 4.02 -20.03
CA ALA A 81 -0.29 3.76 -20.69
C ALA A 81 0.22 2.41 -20.20
N GLY A 82 0.44 1.45 -21.10
CA GLY A 82 0.91 0.09 -20.80
C GLY A 82 2.32 0.02 -20.19
N GLY A 83 2.49 0.64 -19.02
CA GLY A 83 3.72 0.74 -18.26
C GLY A 83 3.56 0.27 -16.82
N VAL A 84 4.50 0.67 -15.96
CA VAL A 84 4.55 0.25 -14.55
C VAL A 84 3.43 0.91 -13.75
N THR A 85 2.56 0.10 -13.16
CA THR A 85 1.52 0.55 -12.23
C THR A 85 2.16 1.00 -10.91
N VAL A 86 1.80 2.20 -10.45
CA VAL A 86 2.27 2.72 -9.16
C VAL A 86 1.19 2.55 -8.10
N MET A 87 1.51 1.79 -7.05
CA MET A 87 0.68 1.69 -5.85
C MET A 87 1.31 2.46 -4.70
N HIS A 88 0.53 3.25 -3.98
CA HIS A 88 1.01 3.95 -2.80
C HIS A 88 0.89 3.06 -1.58
N VAL A 89 1.94 3.05 -0.75
CA VAL A 89 1.98 2.32 0.51
C VAL A 89 1.81 3.28 1.67
N VAL A 90 0.84 2.98 2.52
CA VAL A 90 0.67 3.66 3.80
C VAL A 90 0.90 2.64 4.91
N VAL A 91 1.85 2.94 5.79
CA VAL A 91 2.07 2.16 7.02
C VAL A 91 1.28 2.81 8.14
N GLN A 92 0.27 2.10 8.64
CA GLN A 92 -0.54 2.51 9.77
C GLN A 92 -0.32 1.52 10.92
N PRO A 93 0.51 1.86 11.92
CA PRO A 93 0.73 1.02 13.08
C PRO A 93 -0.59 0.69 13.77
N SER A 94 -0.78 -0.58 14.13
CA SER A 94 -1.96 -0.97 14.89
C SER A 94 -1.89 -0.38 16.31
N PRO A 95 -2.97 0.22 16.85
CA PRO A 95 -2.97 0.64 18.24
C PRO A 95 -2.80 -0.62 19.09
N ALA A 96 -1.75 -0.65 19.92
CA ALA A 96 -1.49 -1.77 20.81
C ALA A 96 -2.74 -2.05 21.64
N LYS A 97 -3.23 -3.30 21.62
CA LYS A 97 -4.24 -3.76 22.59
C LYS A 97 -3.56 -3.87 23.96
N THR A 98 -3.38 -2.75 24.64
CA THR A 98 -2.98 -2.73 26.05
C THR A 98 -4.19 -3.14 26.87
N LYS A 99 -4.17 -4.34 27.46
CA LYS A 99 -4.96 -4.61 28.67
C LYS A 99 -4.49 -3.64 29.76
N SER A 100 -5.44 -3.22 30.62
CA SER A 100 -5.29 -2.51 31.90
C SER A 100 -5.62 -1.02 31.90
N GLU A 101 -6.75 -0.73 32.56
CA GLU A 101 -7.07 0.41 33.44
C GLU A 101 -6.67 1.85 33.06
N LYS A 102 -7.73 2.67 32.90
CA LYS A 102 -7.88 4.12 33.20
C LYS A 102 -6.68 5.08 33.00
N LYS A 103 -7.00 6.14 32.22
CA LYS A 103 -6.49 7.54 32.24
C LYS A 103 -5.27 7.88 31.36
N VAL A 104 -5.51 8.48 30.19
CA VAL A 104 -5.56 9.95 29.92
C VAL A 104 -5.63 10.13 28.41
N ASP A 105 -6.64 10.89 27.98
CA ASP A 105 -6.83 11.32 26.60
C ASP A 105 -5.69 12.27 26.20
N LYS A 106 -4.88 11.88 25.23
CA LYS A 106 -4.08 12.83 24.45
C LYS A 106 -4.13 12.41 23.00
N ALA A 107 -5.16 12.90 22.32
CA ALA A 107 -5.33 12.77 20.88
C ALA A 107 -3.99 13.04 20.15
N PRO A 108 -3.54 12.15 19.25
CA PRO A 108 -2.40 12.45 18.40
C PRO A 108 -2.78 13.63 17.51
N LYS A 109 -1.98 14.71 17.54
CA LYS A 109 -2.17 15.88 16.68
C LYS A 109 -2.14 15.39 15.22
N ALA A 110 -3.30 15.39 14.57
CA ALA A 110 -3.39 15.13 13.15
C ALA A 110 -2.58 16.21 12.43
N VAL A 111 -1.51 15.80 11.75
CA VAL A 111 -0.82 16.67 10.79
C VAL A 111 -1.74 16.76 9.58
N ILE A 112 -2.56 17.82 9.55
CA ILE A 112 -3.46 18.09 8.42
C ILE A 112 -2.63 18.82 7.37
N CYS A 113 -2.29 18.14 6.28
CA CYS A 113 -1.71 18.78 5.10
C CYS A 113 -2.85 19.29 4.21
N THR A 114 -3.02 20.61 4.12
CA THR A 114 -4.00 21.24 3.22
C THR A 114 -3.31 21.59 1.90
N CYS A 115 -3.59 20.84 0.84
CA CYS A 115 -3.27 21.25 -0.52
C CYS A 115 -4.52 21.89 -1.13
N THR A 116 -4.43 23.13 -1.59
CA THR A 116 -5.47 23.80 -2.38
C THR A 116 -5.05 23.75 -3.85
N ILE A 117 -6.00 23.47 -4.75
CA ILE A 117 -5.78 23.64 -6.19
C ILE A 117 -6.11 25.11 -6.50
N LEU A 118 -5.13 25.85 -7.04
CA LEU A 118 -5.32 27.21 -7.56
C LEU A 118 -5.79 27.15 -9.01
#